data_AF-A0A1W0WYH2-F1
#
_entry.id   AF-A0A1W0WYH2-F1
#
_cell.length_a   1.000
_cell.length_b   1.000
_cell.length_c   1.000
_cell.angle_alpha   90.00
_cell.angle_beta   90.00
_cell.angle_gamma   90.00
#
_symmetry.space_group_name_H-M   'P 1'
#
loop_
_entity.id
_entity.type
_entity.pdbx_description
1 polymer ?
#
loop_
_entity_poly.entity_id
_entity_poly.type
_entity_poly.pdbx_seq_one_letter_code
_entity_poly.pdbx_strand_id
1 'polypeptide(L)'
;MTSVTAQLVTYNQFVNAVTSSSGYGAPSRDQYNNLLNRAGNGQITTKRELAMFLANIIHESAGLTTKEEWGPPPAGTYTSSVDLPGRRYHGRGYMQLTYGYNYKAASQALYRDLRLLENPDQVKTNDVIAWDTSYWFWSVNVHSATGVQSGNFGRTIKQINGARECGDRPSNPTAARKRIKIYEAVLRSFGIASGSVYCSNPCDCVIPTGGSGGGSSCKQTYTVQSGDSFWAISNTYGMTTAQLQALNPEIGNPSAIYPGQLICVRR
;
A
#
# COMPACT_ATOMS: atom_id res chain seq x y z
N MET A 1 28.55 16.86 3.64
CA MET A 1 27.52 16.89 4.69
C MET A 1 26.36 16.03 4.23
N THR A 2 26.32 14.76 4.64
CA THR A 2 25.17 13.89 4.42
C THR A 2 24.02 14.42 5.27
N SER A 3 23.03 15.02 4.63
CA SER A 3 21.75 15.31 5.27
C SER A 3 21.24 13.99 5.83
N VAL A 4 21.21 13.87 7.16
CA VAL A 4 20.58 12.74 7.84
C VAL A 4 19.09 12.89 7.55
N THR A 5 18.60 12.24 6.48
CA THR A 5 17.17 11.99 6.35
C THR A 5 16.77 11.28 7.63
N ALA A 6 15.89 11.91 8.41
CA ALA A 6 15.38 11.30 9.63
C ALA A 6 14.90 9.88 9.28
N GLN A 7 15.45 8.89 9.97
CA GLN A 7 15.17 7.49 9.70
C GLN A 7 13.68 7.25 9.86
N LEU A 8 12.96 7.03 8.75
CA LEU A 8 11.50 6.96 8.75
C LEU A 8 10.98 5.79 9.60
N VAL A 9 11.68 4.64 9.58
CA VAL A 9 11.34 3.42 10.33
C VAL A 9 12.58 2.64 10.76
N THR A 10 12.49 1.89 11.86
CA THR A 10 13.54 0.97 12.29
C THR A 10 13.51 -0.35 11.51
N TYR A 11 14.59 -1.12 11.58
CA TYR A 11 14.65 -2.47 10.97
C TYR A 11 13.56 -3.39 11.54
N ASN A 12 13.33 -3.36 12.85
CA ASN A 12 12.31 -4.20 13.48
C ASN A 12 10.90 -3.81 13.01
N GLN A 13 10.63 -2.51 12.83
CA GLN A 13 9.34 -2.06 12.28
C GLN A 13 9.15 -2.57 10.84
N PHE A 14 10.20 -2.58 10.03
CA PHE A 14 10.17 -3.13 8.67
C PHE A 14 9.96 -4.65 8.65
N VAL A 15 10.72 -5.40 9.45
CA VAL A 15 10.58 -6.86 9.56
C VAL A 15 9.16 -7.21 10.00
N ASN A 16 8.65 -6.58 11.06
CA ASN A 16 7.29 -6.80 11.54
C ASN A 16 6.23 -6.44 10.50
N ALA A 17 6.43 -5.36 9.75
CA ALA A 17 5.51 -4.95 8.69
C ALA A 17 5.39 -6.02 7.60
N VAL A 18 6.49 -6.66 7.20
CA VAL A 18 6.48 -7.72 6.19
C VAL A 18 5.92 -9.03 6.76
N THR A 19 6.36 -9.46 7.95
CA THR A 19 5.99 -10.79 8.50
C THR A 19 4.55 -10.84 9.01
N SER A 20 4.05 -9.74 9.59
CA SER A 20 2.65 -9.66 10.03
C SER A 20 1.67 -9.50 8.86
N SER A 21 2.16 -9.16 7.68
CA SER A 21 1.38 -9.09 6.45
C SER A 21 1.26 -10.49 5.84
N SER A 22 0.12 -11.16 6.01
CA SER A 22 -0.22 -12.40 5.26
C SER A 22 0.77 -13.58 5.37
N GLY A 23 1.58 -13.67 6.44
CA GLY A 23 2.44 -14.82 6.71
C GLY A 23 3.73 -14.90 5.91
N TYR A 24 4.23 -13.77 5.37
CA TYR A 24 5.49 -13.73 4.64
C TYR A 24 6.71 -13.93 5.56
N GLY A 25 7.81 -14.40 4.97
CA GLY A 25 9.09 -14.55 5.65
C GLY A 25 9.74 -13.21 6.02
N ALA A 26 10.74 -13.26 6.90
CA ALA A 26 11.47 -12.05 7.29
C ALA A 26 12.29 -11.49 6.11
N PRO A 27 12.21 -10.18 5.83
CA PRO A 27 13.03 -9.55 4.80
C PRO A 27 14.48 -9.40 5.28
N SER A 28 15.41 -9.23 4.33
CA SER A 28 16.83 -9.07 4.64
C SER A 28 17.19 -7.66 5.11
N ARG A 29 18.38 -7.52 5.71
CA ARG A 29 18.94 -6.22 6.07
C ARG A 29 19.22 -5.35 4.84
N ASP A 30 19.58 -5.95 3.71
CA ASP A 30 19.80 -5.22 2.47
C ASP A 30 18.51 -4.66 1.90
N GLN A 31 17.41 -5.42 1.97
CA GLN A 31 16.09 -4.92 1.60
C GLN A 31 15.66 -3.74 2.47
N TYR A 32 15.98 -3.78 3.77
CA TYR A 32 15.76 -2.65 4.66
C TYR A 32 16.59 -1.42 4.29
N ASN A 33 17.89 -1.61 4.04
CA ASN A 33 18.77 -0.53 3.62
C ASN A 33 18.32 0.07 2.29
N ASN A 34 17.88 -0.76 1.35
CA ASN A 34 17.36 -0.33 0.06
C ASN A 34 16.03 0.43 0.19
N LEU A 35 15.13 -0.01 1.07
CA LEU A 35 13.89 0.71 1.38
C LEU A 35 14.20 2.15 1.83
N LEU A 36 15.08 2.34 2.80
CA LEU A 36 15.31 3.67 3.38
C LEU A 36 16.19 4.57 2.51
N ASN A 37 17.30 4.04 1.97
CA ASN A 37 18.27 4.85 1.26
C ASN A 37 17.74 5.39 -0.08
N ARG A 38 16.66 4.79 -0.60
CA ARG A 38 16.06 5.17 -1.90
C ARG A 38 14.70 5.85 -1.78
N ALA A 39 14.17 6.06 -0.57
CA ALA A 39 12.87 6.70 -0.38
C ALA A 39 12.77 8.06 -1.10
N GLY A 40 13.86 8.84 -1.11
CA GLY A 40 13.94 10.11 -1.84
C GLY A 40 13.77 9.99 -3.36
N ASN A 41 14.14 8.86 -3.98
CA ASN A 41 13.93 8.62 -5.41
C ASN A 41 12.43 8.48 -5.75
N GLY A 42 11.61 8.10 -4.76
CA GLY A 42 10.16 8.10 -4.83
C GLY A 42 9.50 9.42 -4.41
N GLN A 43 10.28 10.44 -4.05
CA GLN A 43 9.81 11.67 -3.39
C GLN A 43 9.11 11.42 -2.04
N ILE A 44 9.36 10.25 -1.43
CA ILE A 44 8.73 9.86 -0.17
C ILE A 44 9.47 10.50 1.00
N THR A 45 8.80 11.45 1.67
CA THR A 45 9.36 12.16 2.84
C THR A 45 8.66 11.82 4.15
N THR A 46 7.51 11.15 4.11
CA THR A 46 6.70 10.86 5.30
C THR A 46 6.65 9.36 5.61
N LYS A 47 6.57 9.03 6.89
CA LYS A 47 6.39 7.65 7.36
C LYS A 47 5.10 7.01 6.81
N ARG A 48 4.05 7.83 6.65
CA ARG A 48 2.74 7.40 6.12
C ARG A 48 2.85 7.05 4.64
N GLU A 49 3.53 7.85 3.83
CA GLU A 49 3.72 7.53 2.43
C GLU A 49 4.65 6.33 2.23
N LEU A 50 5.70 6.20 3.05
CA LEU A 50 6.52 4.98 3.06
C LEU A 50 5.69 3.74 3.38
N ALA A 51 4.73 3.83 4.29
CA ALA A 51 3.81 2.74 4.60
C ALA A 51 2.92 2.37 3.40
N MET A 52 2.39 3.38 2.68
CA MET A 52 1.59 3.16 1.48
C MET A 52 2.40 2.50 0.35
N PHE A 53 3.64 2.97 0.13
CA PHE A 53 4.57 2.38 -0.83
C PHE A 53 4.90 0.92 -0.45
N LEU A 54 5.32 0.70 0.81
CA LEU A 54 5.70 -0.62 1.30
C LEU A 54 4.55 -1.63 1.17
N ALA A 55 3.32 -1.22 1.49
CA ALA A 55 2.17 -2.11 1.42
C ALA A 55 1.88 -2.59 -0.01
N ASN A 56 2.04 -1.71 -1.00
CA ASN A 56 1.88 -2.09 -2.40
C ASN A 56 3.00 -3.03 -2.86
N ILE A 57 4.27 -2.73 -2.59
CA ILE A 57 5.35 -3.63 -3.01
C ILE A 57 5.27 -5.00 -2.34
N ILE A 58 4.86 -5.08 -1.06
CA ILE A 58 4.62 -6.38 -0.39
C ILE A 58 3.56 -7.18 -1.15
N HIS A 59 2.49 -6.51 -1.62
CA HIS A 59 1.45 -7.16 -2.41
C HIS A 59 1.99 -7.68 -3.76
N GLU A 60 2.65 -6.81 -4.52
CA GLU A 60 3.14 -7.12 -5.89
C GLU A 60 4.21 -8.22 -5.92
N SER A 61 4.99 -8.34 -4.84
CA SER A 61 6.19 -9.18 -4.81
C SER A 61 6.12 -10.34 -3.82
N ALA A 62 4.90 -10.66 -3.35
CA ALA A 62 4.68 -11.71 -2.36
C ALA A 62 5.62 -11.58 -1.15
N GLY A 63 5.63 -10.39 -0.52
CA GLY A 63 6.48 -10.12 0.64
C GLY A 63 7.96 -9.93 0.28
N LEU A 64 8.26 -9.28 -0.84
CA LEU A 64 9.62 -9.00 -1.33
C LEU A 64 10.40 -10.25 -1.75
N THR A 65 9.71 -11.34 -2.10
CA THR A 65 10.33 -12.62 -2.49
C THR A 65 10.36 -12.82 -4.00
N THR A 66 9.34 -12.35 -4.72
CA THR A 66 9.23 -12.51 -6.18
C THR A 66 9.50 -11.19 -6.91
N LYS A 67 10.39 -11.24 -7.91
CA LYS A 67 10.72 -10.10 -8.77
C LYS A 67 10.36 -10.33 -10.24
N GLU A 68 9.51 -11.31 -10.52
CA GLU A 68 9.04 -11.63 -11.85
C GLU A 68 7.59 -12.10 -11.74
N GLU A 69 6.77 -11.72 -12.72
CA GLU A 69 5.39 -12.20 -12.87
C GLU A 69 5.34 -13.73 -12.87
N TRP A 70 4.28 -14.29 -12.27
CA TRP A 70 4.12 -15.74 -12.19
C TRP A 70 3.86 -16.35 -13.56
N GLY A 71 4.90 -17.02 -14.08
CA GLY A 71 4.87 -17.69 -15.38
C GLY A 71 5.12 -16.74 -16.56
N PRO A 72 5.65 -17.25 -17.68
CA PRO A 72 5.80 -16.44 -18.87
C PRO A 72 4.41 -16.07 -19.38
N PRO A 73 4.06 -14.78 -19.54
CA PRO A 73 2.77 -14.42 -20.12
C PRO A 73 2.69 -14.95 -21.57
N PRO A 74 1.50 -14.97 -22.20
CA PRO A 74 1.39 -15.30 -23.61
C PRO A 74 2.29 -14.40 -24.48
N ALA A 75 2.83 -14.95 -25.58
CA ALA A 75 3.56 -14.14 -26.55
C ALA A 75 2.66 -12.99 -27.06
N GLY A 76 3.25 -11.80 -27.28
CA GLY A 76 2.50 -10.61 -27.67
C GLY A 76 1.86 -9.82 -26.51
N THR A 77 1.92 -10.32 -25.28
CA THR A 77 1.49 -9.57 -24.09
C THR A 77 2.52 -8.48 -23.73
N TYR A 78 2.04 -7.33 -23.26
CA TYR A 78 2.86 -6.17 -22.85
C TYR A 78 3.73 -5.58 -23.97
N THR A 79 3.21 -5.62 -25.20
CA THR A 79 3.90 -5.09 -26.39
C THR A 79 3.77 -3.58 -26.50
N SER A 80 4.80 -2.94 -27.06
CA SER A 80 4.81 -1.51 -27.35
C SER A 80 5.64 -1.18 -28.59
N SER A 81 5.49 0.03 -29.12
CA SER A 81 6.21 0.49 -30.32
C SER A 81 7.72 0.67 -30.14
N VAL A 82 8.22 0.61 -28.90
CA VAL A 82 9.65 0.74 -28.59
C VAL A 82 10.34 -0.58 -28.29
N ASP A 83 9.62 -1.70 -28.39
CA ASP A 83 10.13 -3.02 -28.05
C ASP A 83 11.28 -3.42 -28.98
N LEU A 84 12.32 -4.05 -28.41
CA LEU A 84 13.42 -4.60 -29.18
C LEU A 84 13.16 -6.06 -29.58
N PRO A 85 13.61 -6.50 -30.78
CA PRO A 85 13.46 -7.89 -31.21
C PRO A 85 13.99 -8.89 -30.17
N GLY A 86 13.18 -9.91 -29.88
CA GLY A 86 13.53 -10.97 -28.92
C GLY A 86 13.49 -10.55 -27.45
N ARG A 87 13.06 -9.32 -27.11
CA ARG A 87 12.91 -8.87 -25.72
C ARG A 87 11.46 -8.94 -25.27
N ARG A 88 11.26 -9.13 -23.95
CA ARG A 88 9.95 -9.22 -23.31
C ARG A 88 9.88 -8.32 -22.09
N TYR A 89 8.86 -7.48 -22.02
CA TYR A 89 8.69 -6.45 -20.99
C TYR A 89 7.52 -6.75 -20.06
N HIS A 90 7.37 -8.01 -19.65
CA HIS A 90 6.45 -8.44 -18.61
C HIS A 90 6.86 -7.97 -17.22
N GLY A 91 5.99 -8.18 -16.23
CA GLY A 91 6.17 -7.69 -14.87
C GLY A 91 7.48 -8.17 -14.24
N ARG A 92 8.34 -7.22 -13.84
CA ARG A 92 9.55 -7.48 -13.05
C ARG A 92 9.75 -6.48 -11.91
N GLY A 93 10.58 -6.85 -10.95
CA GLY A 93 10.89 -6.05 -9.79
C GLY A 93 9.76 -6.01 -8.76
N TYR A 94 9.95 -5.19 -7.72
CA TYR A 94 9.03 -5.15 -6.58
C TYR A 94 7.69 -4.44 -6.84
N MET A 95 7.60 -3.65 -7.91
CA MET A 95 6.36 -2.99 -8.36
C MET A 95 5.87 -3.50 -9.73
N GLN A 96 6.37 -4.65 -10.20
CA GLN A 96 5.95 -5.28 -11.47
C GLN A 96 5.99 -4.32 -12.69
N LEU A 97 7.15 -3.70 -12.92
CA LEU A 97 7.38 -2.83 -14.08
C LEU A 97 7.07 -3.59 -15.38
N THR A 98 6.22 -3.01 -16.23
CA THR A 98 5.63 -3.68 -17.38
C THR A 98 5.55 -2.73 -18.58
N TYR A 99 5.59 -3.26 -19.82
CA TYR A 99 5.65 -2.57 -21.12
C TYR A 99 7.00 -1.92 -21.45
N GLY A 100 7.45 -2.06 -22.71
CA GLY A 100 8.75 -1.55 -23.16
C GLY A 100 8.96 -0.05 -22.96
N TYR A 101 7.91 0.77 -23.12
CA TYR A 101 8.00 2.22 -22.87
C TYR A 101 8.35 2.56 -21.42
N ASN A 102 7.89 1.76 -20.44
CA ASN A 102 8.24 1.97 -19.04
C ASN A 102 9.68 1.56 -18.75
N TYR A 103 10.15 0.44 -19.31
CA TYR A 103 11.55 0.03 -19.19
C TYR A 103 12.49 1.07 -19.82
N LYS A 104 12.15 1.59 -21.00
CA LYS A 104 12.89 2.69 -21.65
C LYS A 104 12.93 3.94 -20.76
N ALA A 105 11.78 4.42 -20.32
CA ALA A 105 11.68 5.65 -19.53
C ALA A 105 12.40 5.52 -18.18
N ALA A 106 12.27 4.37 -17.50
CA ALA A 106 13.00 4.09 -16.27
C ALA A 106 14.51 4.06 -16.50
N SER A 107 14.97 3.42 -17.58
CA SER A 107 16.39 3.35 -17.91
C SER A 107 17.00 4.74 -18.12
N GLN A 108 16.31 5.58 -18.88
CA GLN A 108 16.75 6.93 -19.18
C GLN A 108 16.78 7.82 -17.93
N ALA A 109 15.75 7.72 -17.08
CA ALA A 109 15.64 8.52 -15.87
C ALA A 109 16.69 8.11 -14.79
N LEU A 110 16.90 6.81 -14.59
CA LEU A 110 17.75 6.29 -13.53
C LEU A 110 19.22 6.18 -13.92
N TYR A 111 19.50 5.82 -15.17
CA TYR A 111 20.84 5.44 -15.61
C TYR A 111 21.36 6.23 -16.81
N ARG A 112 20.52 7.10 -17.40
CA ARG A 112 20.86 7.91 -18.58
C ARG A 112 21.28 7.05 -19.80
N ASP A 113 20.73 5.84 -19.90
CA ASP A 113 20.96 4.91 -21.00
C ASP A 113 19.71 4.04 -21.27
N LEU A 114 19.85 3.01 -22.11
CA LEU A 114 18.78 2.09 -22.48
C LEU A 114 18.96 0.68 -21.90
N ARG A 115 19.80 0.50 -20.87
CA ARG A 115 20.16 -0.83 -20.32
C ARG A 115 18.95 -1.69 -19.93
N LEU A 116 17.87 -1.08 -19.45
CA LEU A 116 16.66 -1.82 -19.07
C LEU A 116 15.79 -2.17 -20.27
N LEU A 117 15.84 -1.37 -21.35
CA LEU A 117 15.18 -1.71 -22.61
C LEU A 117 15.95 -2.84 -23.33
N GLU A 118 17.28 -2.79 -23.31
CA GLU A 118 18.18 -3.75 -23.94
C GLU A 118 18.27 -5.08 -23.17
N ASN A 119 18.26 -5.02 -21.84
CA ASN A 119 18.32 -6.17 -20.95
C ASN A 119 17.31 -6.01 -19.79
N PRO A 120 16.02 -6.29 -20.03
CA PRO A 120 14.96 -6.12 -19.02
C PRO A 120 15.11 -7.06 -17.82
N ASP A 121 15.85 -8.16 -17.95
CA ASP A 121 16.07 -9.10 -16.84
C ASP A 121 16.89 -8.51 -15.71
N GLN A 122 17.62 -7.41 -15.94
CA GLN A 122 18.27 -6.65 -14.86
C GLN A 122 17.30 -6.25 -13.74
N VAL A 123 16.03 -5.98 -14.07
CA VAL A 123 14.99 -5.61 -13.09
C VAL A 123 14.65 -6.76 -12.14
N LYS A 124 14.85 -8.02 -12.55
CA LYS A 124 14.62 -9.20 -11.67
C LYS A 124 15.90 -9.75 -11.04
N THR A 125 17.06 -9.62 -11.70
CA THR A 125 18.32 -10.22 -11.23
C THR A 125 19.16 -9.29 -10.36
N ASN A 126 19.01 -7.97 -10.49
CA ASN A 126 19.74 -6.99 -9.68
C ASN A 126 18.79 -6.31 -8.69
N ASP A 127 19.02 -6.54 -7.39
CA ASP A 127 18.13 -6.04 -6.35
C ASP A 127 18.08 -4.51 -6.28
N VAL A 128 19.22 -3.84 -6.48
CA VAL A 128 19.29 -2.37 -6.52
C VAL A 128 18.41 -1.83 -7.65
N ILE A 129 18.49 -2.44 -8.83
CA ILE A 129 17.66 -2.03 -9.98
C ILE A 129 16.18 -2.31 -9.70
N ALA A 130 15.83 -3.41 -9.03
CA ALA A 130 14.47 -3.72 -8.63
C ALA A 130 13.88 -2.64 -7.69
N TRP A 131 14.68 -2.14 -6.75
CA TRP A 131 14.29 -1.03 -5.87
C TRP A 131 14.22 0.30 -6.61
N ASP A 132 15.23 0.63 -7.41
CA ASP A 132 15.30 1.90 -8.14
C ASP A 132 14.11 2.03 -9.11
N THR A 133 13.77 0.97 -9.84
CA THR A 133 12.61 0.95 -10.74
C THR A 133 11.27 1.06 -9.99
N SER A 134 11.16 0.46 -8.80
CA SER A 134 9.95 0.56 -7.98
C SER A 134 9.73 1.98 -7.46
N TYR A 135 10.80 2.64 -7.01
CA TYR A 135 10.73 4.04 -6.57
C TYR A 135 10.51 5.01 -7.73
N TRP A 136 11.16 4.78 -8.88
CA TRP A 136 10.90 5.56 -10.09
C TRP A 136 9.43 5.47 -10.50
N PHE A 137 8.86 4.26 -10.55
CA PHE A 137 7.45 4.07 -10.88
C PHE A 137 6.53 4.81 -9.90
N TRP A 138 6.82 4.72 -8.60
CA TRP A 138 6.07 5.45 -7.58
C TRP A 138 6.14 6.96 -7.82
N SER A 139 7.33 7.52 -8.02
CA SER A 139 7.53 8.96 -8.23
C SER A 139 6.75 9.49 -9.43
N VAL A 140 6.78 8.77 -10.56
CA VAL A 140 6.21 9.26 -11.82
C VAL A 140 4.70 8.99 -11.95
N ASN A 141 4.20 7.88 -11.37
CA ASN A 141 2.80 7.46 -11.57
C ASN A 141 1.92 7.59 -10.32
N VAL A 142 2.51 7.56 -9.11
CA VAL A 142 1.75 7.42 -7.87
C VAL A 142 1.84 8.65 -6.97
N HIS A 143 3.04 9.11 -6.67
CA HIS A 143 3.31 10.18 -5.70
C HIS A 143 2.44 11.42 -5.93
N SER A 144 2.42 11.92 -7.16
CA SER A 144 1.74 13.17 -7.53
C SER A 144 0.24 13.02 -7.77
N ALA A 145 -0.31 11.81 -7.66
CA ALA A 145 -1.74 11.61 -7.87
C ALA A 145 -2.57 12.25 -6.75
N THR A 146 -3.67 12.91 -7.11
CA THR A 146 -4.54 13.61 -6.17
C THR A 146 -4.94 12.71 -4.99
N GLY A 147 -4.64 13.19 -3.77
CA GLY A 147 -4.95 12.52 -2.51
C GLY A 147 -3.85 11.58 -1.99
N VAL A 148 -2.86 11.19 -2.80
CA VAL A 148 -1.76 10.30 -2.35
C VAL A 148 -0.92 10.99 -1.28
N GLN A 149 -0.42 12.21 -1.53
CA GLN A 149 0.36 12.96 -0.53
C GLN A 149 -0.43 13.27 0.76
N SER A 150 -1.76 13.34 0.68
CA SER A 150 -2.66 13.47 1.84
C SER A 150 -2.89 12.16 2.60
N GLY A 151 -2.29 11.06 2.14
CA GLY A 151 -2.36 9.75 2.79
C GLY A 151 -3.58 8.91 2.43
N ASN A 152 -4.19 9.15 1.26
CA ASN A 152 -5.26 8.32 0.72
C ASN A 152 -4.65 7.10 -0.01
N PHE A 153 -4.61 5.98 0.70
CA PHE A 153 -4.04 4.73 0.22
C PHE A 153 -4.77 4.18 -1.00
N GLY A 154 -6.10 4.34 -1.06
CA GLY A 154 -6.90 3.86 -2.19
C GLY A 154 -6.48 4.51 -3.52
N ARG A 155 -6.03 5.79 -3.48
CA ARG A 155 -5.52 6.47 -4.68
C ARG A 155 -4.24 5.82 -5.21
N THR A 156 -3.44 5.20 -4.35
CA THR A 156 -2.26 4.44 -4.78
C THR A 156 -2.66 3.15 -5.51
N ILE A 157 -3.69 2.45 -5.03
CA ILE A 157 -4.24 1.24 -5.67
C ILE A 157 -4.78 1.61 -7.06
N LYS A 158 -5.48 2.74 -7.16
CA LYS A 158 -5.99 3.27 -8.42
C LYS A 158 -4.88 3.46 -9.46
N GLN A 159 -3.75 4.05 -9.06
CA GLN A 159 -2.65 4.31 -9.99
C GLN A 159 -1.89 3.04 -10.39
N ILE A 160 -1.77 2.08 -9.48
CA ILE A 160 -0.99 0.86 -9.73
C ILE A 160 -1.78 -0.12 -10.60
N ASN A 161 -3.05 -0.39 -10.27
CA ASN A 161 -3.84 -1.41 -10.98
C ASN A 161 -5.34 -1.12 -10.98
N GLY A 162 -5.72 0.16 -11.05
CA GLY A 162 -7.10 0.55 -10.85
C GLY A 162 -8.08 -0.02 -11.89
N ALA A 163 -7.63 -0.31 -13.11
CA ALA A 163 -8.47 -0.94 -14.13
C ALA A 163 -8.96 -2.35 -13.73
N ARG A 164 -8.23 -3.06 -12.87
CA ARG A 164 -8.61 -4.40 -12.39
C ARG A 164 -9.17 -4.37 -10.98
N GLU A 165 -8.68 -3.45 -10.15
CA GLU A 165 -8.91 -3.45 -8.71
C GLU A 165 -9.95 -2.41 -8.25
N CYS A 166 -10.30 -1.44 -9.10
CA CYS A 166 -11.27 -0.38 -8.81
C CYS A 166 -12.50 -0.44 -9.73
N GLY A 167 -13.51 0.37 -9.39
CA GLY A 167 -14.74 0.55 -10.15
C GLY A 167 -15.93 -0.18 -9.52
N ASP A 168 -17.10 -0.07 -10.14
CA ASP A 168 -18.33 -0.68 -9.63
C ASP A 168 -18.32 -2.22 -9.74
N ARG A 169 -17.56 -2.75 -10.72
CA ARG A 169 -17.42 -4.19 -10.99
C ARG A 169 -15.97 -4.51 -11.35
N PRO A 170 -15.04 -4.44 -10.38
CA PRO A 170 -13.63 -4.75 -10.64
C PRO A 170 -13.49 -6.23 -11.01
N SER A 171 -12.54 -6.53 -11.91
CA SER A 171 -12.22 -7.92 -12.27
C SER A 171 -11.40 -8.64 -11.19
N ASN A 172 -10.78 -7.89 -10.26
CA ASN A 172 -10.01 -8.42 -9.14
C ASN A 172 -10.20 -7.61 -7.84
N PRO A 173 -11.39 -7.63 -7.22
CA PRO A 173 -11.64 -6.92 -5.95
C PRO A 173 -10.84 -7.48 -4.77
N THR A 174 -10.42 -8.74 -4.85
CA THR A 174 -9.67 -9.40 -3.77
C THR A 174 -8.26 -8.86 -3.64
N ALA A 175 -7.62 -8.48 -4.76
CA ALA A 175 -6.29 -7.86 -4.73
C ALA A 175 -6.31 -6.53 -3.95
N ALA A 176 -7.29 -5.67 -4.22
CA ALA A 176 -7.44 -4.39 -3.52
C ALA A 176 -7.62 -4.57 -2.01
N ARG A 177 -8.49 -5.51 -1.60
CA ARG A 177 -8.68 -5.86 -0.19
C ARG A 177 -7.40 -6.39 0.46
N LYS A 178 -6.59 -7.17 -0.26
CA LYS A 178 -5.31 -7.67 0.23
C LYS A 178 -4.32 -6.53 0.46
N ARG A 179 -4.23 -5.56 -0.46
CA ARG A 179 -3.40 -4.36 -0.29
C ARG A 179 -3.79 -3.58 0.96
N ILE A 180 -5.10 -3.39 1.20
CA ILE A 180 -5.62 -2.68 2.38
C ILE A 180 -5.22 -3.41 3.67
N LYS A 181 -5.40 -4.73 3.73
CA LYS A 181 -4.98 -5.54 4.90
C LYS A 181 -3.48 -5.46 5.17
N ILE A 182 -2.67 -5.50 4.12
CA ILE A 182 -1.20 -5.31 4.23
C ILE A 182 -0.92 -3.90 4.76
N TYR A 183 -1.55 -2.87 4.21
CA TYR A 183 -1.35 -1.50 4.66
C TYR A 183 -1.69 -1.30 6.14
N GLU A 184 -2.80 -1.86 6.62
CA GLU A 184 -3.13 -1.86 8.05
C GLU A 184 -2.04 -2.54 8.92
N ALA A 185 -1.48 -3.66 8.46
CA ALA A 185 -0.39 -4.33 9.16
C ALA A 185 0.91 -3.49 9.17
N VAL A 186 1.22 -2.82 8.05
CA VAL A 186 2.35 -1.90 7.94
C VAL A 186 2.16 -0.70 8.87
N LEU A 187 0.97 -0.08 8.90
CA LEU A 187 0.67 1.05 9.79
C LEU A 187 0.87 0.69 11.26
N ARG A 188 0.31 -0.45 11.70
CA ARG A 188 0.50 -0.97 13.06
C ARG A 188 1.98 -1.17 13.38
N SER A 189 2.73 -1.82 12.48
CA SER A 189 4.16 -2.09 12.67
C SER A 189 4.99 -0.80 12.68
N PHE A 190 4.57 0.21 11.94
CA PHE A 190 5.22 1.52 11.89
C PHE A 190 4.83 2.40 13.09
N GLY A 191 3.93 1.96 13.97
CA GLY A 191 3.44 2.75 15.09
C GLY A 191 2.67 4.00 14.64
N ILE A 192 2.11 4.00 13.43
CA ILE A 192 1.17 5.04 13.00
C ILE A 192 -0.17 4.65 13.59
N ALA A 193 -0.66 5.45 14.55
CA ALA A 193 -1.96 5.24 15.19
C ALA A 193 -3.06 5.21 14.11
N SER A 194 -3.41 4.01 13.69
CA SER A 194 -4.48 3.79 12.73
C SER A 194 -5.76 3.65 13.52
N GLY A 195 -6.64 4.66 13.47
CA GLY A 195 -8.05 4.31 13.34
C GLY A 195 -8.19 3.34 12.15
N SER A 196 -9.20 2.47 12.15
CA SER A 196 -9.41 1.55 11.02
C SER A 196 -9.32 2.31 9.70
N VAL A 197 -8.62 1.73 8.71
CA VAL A 197 -8.53 2.35 7.38
C VAL A 197 -9.95 2.39 6.83
N TYR A 198 -10.50 3.59 6.70
CA TYR A 198 -11.84 3.79 6.19
C TYR A 198 -11.77 3.85 4.67
N CYS A 199 -12.52 2.97 4.01
CA CYS A 199 -12.62 2.92 2.56
C CYS A 199 -14.06 3.18 2.14
N SER A 200 -14.31 4.28 1.41
CA SER A 200 -15.59 4.48 0.73
C SER A 200 -15.74 3.49 -0.44
N ASN A 201 -14.61 3.16 -1.06
CA ASN A 201 -14.40 2.06 -2.00
C ASN A 201 -12.91 1.66 -1.95
N PRO A 202 -12.48 0.54 -2.58
CA PRO A 202 -11.09 0.09 -2.49
C PRO A 202 -10.05 1.09 -3.01
N CYS A 203 -10.47 2.10 -3.76
CA CYS A 203 -9.60 3.08 -4.39
C CYS A 203 -9.78 4.50 -3.82
N ASP A 204 -10.43 4.56 -2.67
CA ASP A 204 -10.57 5.75 -1.85
C ASP A 204 -10.58 5.33 -0.37
N CYS A 205 -9.37 5.17 0.18
CA CYS A 205 -9.13 4.65 1.52
C CYS A 205 -8.25 5.61 2.31
N VAL A 206 -8.76 6.14 3.41
CA VAL A 206 -8.06 7.10 4.26
C VAL A 206 -7.93 6.56 5.68
N ILE A 207 -6.89 6.98 6.38
CA ILE A 207 -6.91 6.92 7.85
C ILE A 207 -7.74 8.14 8.27
N PRO A 208 -8.88 7.97 8.95
CA PRO A 208 -9.63 9.09 9.50
C PRO A 208 -8.66 9.91 10.34
N THR A 209 -8.41 11.16 9.95
CA THR A 209 -7.65 12.07 10.78
C THR A 209 -8.49 12.30 12.03
N GLY A 210 -8.12 11.68 13.15
CA GLY A 210 -8.52 12.19 14.44
C GLY A 210 -8.09 13.65 14.48
N GLY A 211 -9.05 14.56 14.39
CA GLY A 211 -8.78 15.97 14.52
C GLY A 211 -7.95 16.19 15.78
N SER A 212 -6.89 16.97 15.66
CA SER A 212 -6.26 17.59 16.83
C SER A 212 -7.30 18.52 17.45
N GLY A 213 -8.13 17.98 18.33
CA GLY A 213 -9.12 18.67 19.14
C GLY A 213 -9.33 17.82 20.38
N GLY A 214 -9.02 18.37 21.55
CA GLY A 214 -8.98 17.66 22.84
C GLY A 214 -10.31 17.03 23.26
N GLY A 215 -10.61 15.86 22.70
CA GLY A 215 -11.64 14.93 23.15
C GLY A 215 -10.98 13.56 23.36
N SER A 216 -11.17 13.00 24.55
CA SER A 216 -10.63 11.71 24.99
C SER A 216 -10.57 10.65 23.88
N SER A 217 -9.37 10.13 23.62
CA SER A 217 -9.15 9.03 22.68
C SER A 217 -9.92 7.78 23.10
N CYS A 218 -10.42 7.01 22.14
CA CYS A 218 -11.09 5.75 22.42
C CYS A 218 -10.21 4.80 23.26
N LYS A 219 -10.65 4.47 24.48
CA LYS A 219 -9.97 3.54 25.40
C LYS A 219 -10.33 2.09 25.18
N GLN A 220 -11.44 1.80 24.51
CA GLN A 220 -11.85 0.44 24.21
C GLN A 220 -12.65 0.39 22.91
N THR A 221 -12.26 -0.52 22.03
CA THR A 221 -12.92 -0.78 20.75
C THR A 221 -13.59 -2.16 20.76
N TYR A 222 -14.63 -2.30 19.95
CA TYR A 222 -15.32 -3.55 19.68
C TYR A 222 -15.29 -3.84 18.19
N THR A 223 -14.95 -5.07 17.80
CA THR A 223 -15.02 -5.54 16.41
C THR A 223 -16.40 -6.12 16.15
N VAL A 224 -17.19 -5.43 15.34
CA VAL A 224 -18.52 -5.87 14.89
C VAL A 224 -18.43 -7.28 14.31
N GLN A 225 -19.27 -8.18 14.80
CA GLN A 225 -19.40 -9.56 14.36
C GLN A 225 -20.54 -9.72 13.35
N SER A 226 -20.58 -10.86 12.66
CA SER A 226 -21.71 -11.19 11.79
C SER A 226 -22.99 -11.34 12.60
N GLY A 227 -24.01 -10.55 12.27
CA GLY A 227 -25.31 -10.53 12.96
C GLY A 227 -25.47 -9.43 14.02
N ASP A 228 -24.43 -8.63 14.26
CA ASP A 228 -24.53 -7.50 15.18
C ASP A 228 -25.41 -6.37 14.64
N SER A 229 -26.00 -5.64 15.58
CA SER A 229 -26.62 -4.35 15.34
C SER A 229 -26.08 -3.32 16.34
N PHE A 230 -26.17 -2.04 15.98
CA PHE A 230 -25.78 -0.95 16.88
C PHE A 230 -26.48 -1.03 18.24
N TRP A 231 -27.74 -1.47 18.24
CA TRP A 231 -28.54 -1.69 19.45
C TRP A 231 -28.02 -2.87 20.28
N ALA A 232 -27.71 -4.01 19.64
CA ALA A 232 -27.18 -5.17 20.35
C ALA A 232 -25.84 -4.83 21.02
N ILE A 233 -24.95 -4.16 20.30
CA ILE A 233 -23.65 -3.74 20.82
C ILE A 233 -23.82 -2.71 21.94
N SER A 234 -24.66 -1.69 21.78
CA SER A 234 -24.87 -0.69 22.83
C SER A 234 -25.40 -1.34 24.11
N ASN A 235 -26.34 -2.29 24.00
CA ASN A 235 -26.83 -3.06 25.15
C ASN A 235 -25.74 -3.90 25.80
N THR A 236 -24.89 -4.59 25.03
CA THR A 236 -23.76 -5.36 25.58
C THR A 236 -22.84 -4.49 26.43
N TYR A 237 -22.66 -3.22 26.06
CA TYR A 237 -21.82 -2.27 26.79
C TYR A 237 -22.60 -1.36 27.75
N GLY A 238 -23.86 -1.68 28.04
CA GLY A 238 -24.67 -0.95 29.03
C GLY A 238 -24.94 0.51 28.65
N MET A 239 -25.06 0.83 27.36
CA MET A 239 -25.31 2.18 26.85
C MET A 239 -26.43 2.21 25.82
N THR A 240 -26.96 3.41 25.55
CA THR A 240 -27.94 3.62 24.48
C THR A 240 -27.25 3.67 23.12
N THR A 241 -28.00 3.42 22.04
CA THR A 241 -27.52 3.61 20.67
C THR A 241 -27.03 5.03 20.42
N ALA A 242 -27.66 6.04 21.03
CA ALA A 242 -27.23 7.44 20.95
C ALA A 242 -25.88 7.68 21.65
N GLN A 243 -25.62 7.02 22.79
CA GLN A 243 -24.33 7.10 23.46
C GLN A 243 -23.23 6.42 22.64
N LEU A 244 -23.52 5.23 22.10
CA LEU A 244 -22.58 4.56 21.19
C LEU A 244 -22.33 5.39 19.92
N GLN A 245 -23.35 6.09 19.42
CA GLN A 245 -23.23 6.99 18.27
C GLN A 245 -22.38 8.22 18.60
N ALA A 246 -22.52 8.76 19.81
CA ALA A 246 -21.70 9.88 20.28
C ALA A 246 -20.22 9.49 20.46
N LEU A 247 -19.93 8.22 20.78
CA LEU A 247 -18.56 7.69 20.79
C LEU A 247 -17.99 7.55 19.37
N ASN A 248 -18.85 7.29 18.38
CA ASN A 248 -18.53 7.04 16.97
C ASN A 248 -19.22 8.04 16.03
N PRO A 249 -18.98 9.35 16.17
CA PRO A 249 -19.70 10.39 15.41
C PRO A 249 -19.51 10.27 13.89
N GLU A 250 -18.49 9.53 13.44
CA GLU A 250 -18.24 9.20 12.03
C GLU A 250 -19.25 8.22 11.43
N ILE A 251 -19.97 7.44 12.24
CA ILE A 251 -20.98 6.49 11.78
C ILE A 251 -22.30 7.24 11.57
N GLY A 252 -22.49 7.92 10.44
CA GLY A 252 -23.69 8.75 10.23
C GLY A 252 -25.02 7.97 10.27
N ASN A 253 -24.99 6.67 9.94
CA ASN A 253 -26.14 5.78 10.01
C ASN A 253 -25.82 4.55 10.90
N PRO A 254 -26.41 4.43 12.10
CA PRO A 254 -26.22 3.27 13.00
C PRO A 254 -26.50 1.90 12.36
N SER A 255 -27.37 1.84 11.35
CA SER A 255 -27.70 0.59 10.64
C SER A 255 -26.67 0.20 9.58
N ALA A 256 -25.67 1.05 9.31
CA ALA A 256 -24.64 0.83 8.30
C ALA A 256 -23.32 0.30 8.89
N ILE A 257 -23.41 -0.51 9.95
CA ILE A 257 -22.22 -1.20 10.50
C ILE A 257 -22.00 -2.55 9.80
N TYR A 258 -20.74 -2.97 9.68
CA TYR A 258 -20.35 -4.19 8.95
C TYR A 258 -19.50 -5.13 9.79
N PRO A 259 -19.61 -6.46 9.62
CA PRO A 259 -18.71 -7.41 10.28
C PRO A 259 -17.23 -7.10 9.98
N GLY A 260 -16.42 -7.03 11.05
CA GLY A 260 -15.02 -6.63 11.02
C GLY A 260 -14.79 -5.13 11.30
N GLN A 261 -15.83 -4.29 11.32
CA GLN A 261 -15.70 -2.86 11.66
C GLN A 261 -15.35 -2.70 13.14
N LEU A 262 -14.32 -1.90 13.46
CA LEU A 262 -14.05 -1.50 14.84
C LEU A 262 -14.87 -0.25 15.17
N ILE A 263 -15.57 -0.29 16.29
CA ILE A 263 -16.27 0.88 16.84
C ILE A 263 -15.78 1.14 18.27
N CYS A 264 -15.73 2.40 18.66
CA CYS A 264 -15.42 2.83 20.01
C CYS A 264 -16.59 2.53 20.95
N VAL A 265 -16.31 1.79 22.02
CA VAL A 265 -17.29 1.47 23.07
C VAL A 265 -16.94 2.12 24.41
N ARG A 266 -15.78 2.79 24.51
CA ARG A 266 -15.39 3.58 25.69
C ARG A 266 -14.29 4.59 25.35
N ARG A 267 -14.39 5.81 25.87
CA ARG A 267 -13.33 6.85 25.84
C ARG A 267 -12.64 7.02 27.19
#